data_AF-A0A2S2R283-F1
#
_entry.id   AF-A0A2S2R283-F1
#
_cell.length_a   1.000
_cell.length_b   1.000
_cell.length_c   1.000
_cell.angle_alpha   90.00
_cell.angle_beta   90.00
_cell.angle_gamma   90.00
#
_symmetry.space_group_name_H-M   'P 1'
#
loop_
_entity.id
_entity.type
_entity.pdbx_description
1 polymer ?
#
loop_
_entity_poly.entity_id
_entity_poly.type
_entity_poly.pdbx_seq_one_letter_code
_entity_poly.pdbx_strand_id
1 'polypeptide(L)'
;MSAYEQRIEPPDRKWQYLLFAAEPYETIAFKVPSREVDKSEMKFWAHWNTQAKQFYLQFAYKVEQMKPPPPMKPPPPSLPPPPQHNMVHQPGSNMMSHMFPPPPMYNPGPPSMMNNMIPPPPQLMGQ
;
A
#
# COMPACT_ATOMS: atom_id res chain seq x y z
N MET A 1 -19.26 1.54 -15.29
CA MET A 1 -19.96 2.81 -14.98
C MET A 1 -19.08 3.63 -14.04
N SER A 2 -19.07 4.95 -14.17
CA SER A 2 -18.26 5.83 -13.33
C SER A 2 -18.96 6.16 -12.00
N ALA A 3 -18.20 6.51 -10.97
CA ALA A 3 -18.77 6.89 -9.66
C ALA A 3 -19.61 8.17 -9.67
N TYR A 4 -19.60 8.93 -10.77
CA TYR A 4 -20.40 10.14 -10.98
C TYR A 4 -21.84 9.87 -11.41
N GLU A 5 -22.14 8.66 -11.84
CA GLU A 5 -23.45 8.29 -12.38
C GLU A 5 -24.38 7.68 -11.33
N GLN A 6 -23.85 7.28 -10.17
CA GLN A 6 -24.65 6.80 -9.04
C GLN A 6 -25.08 7.97 -8.15
N ARG A 7 -26.26 7.87 -7.52
CA ARG A 7 -26.90 8.94 -6.73
C ARG A 7 -26.94 8.69 -5.20
N ILE A 8 -26.31 7.61 -4.74
CA ILE A 8 -26.39 7.14 -3.35
C ILE A 8 -25.25 7.72 -2.52
N GLU A 9 -24.00 7.55 -2.97
CA GLU A 9 -22.80 8.05 -2.30
C GLU A 9 -22.28 9.33 -2.98
N PRO A 10 -21.50 10.19 -2.30
CA PRO A 10 -20.74 11.25 -2.95
C PRO A 10 -19.80 10.66 -4.03
N PRO A 11 -19.67 11.28 -5.22
CA PRO A 11 -18.82 10.76 -6.28
C PRO A 11 -17.34 10.71 -5.86
N ASP A 12 -16.77 9.50 -5.81
CA ASP A 12 -15.35 9.29 -5.52
C ASP A 12 -14.62 8.70 -6.75
N ARG A 13 -13.66 9.47 -7.28
CA ARG A 13 -12.83 9.09 -8.46
C ARG A 13 -11.96 7.87 -8.23
N LYS A 14 -11.71 7.49 -6.97
CA LYS A 14 -10.90 6.30 -6.64
C LYS A 14 -11.60 4.99 -7.00
N TRP A 15 -12.91 5.04 -7.25
CA TRP A 15 -13.74 3.88 -7.47
C TRP A 15 -14.46 3.93 -8.82
N GLN A 16 -14.69 2.75 -9.36
CA GLN A 16 -15.59 2.51 -10.48
C GLN A 16 -16.61 1.46 -10.06
N TYR A 17 -17.71 1.36 -10.81
CA TYR A 17 -18.74 0.38 -10.57
C TYR A 17 -18.81 -0.59 -11.75
N LEU A 18 -18.62 -1.88 -11.44
CA LEU A 18 -18.84 -3.00 -12.35
C LEU A 18 -20.30 -3.43 -12.23
N LEU A 19 -21.05 -3.35 -13.33
CA LEU A 19 -22.48 -3.62 -13.35
C LEU A 19 -22.77 -4.99 -13.98
N PHE A 20 -23.73 -5.70 -13.40
CA PHE A 20 -24.37 -6.86 -14.02
C PHE A 20 -25.84 -6.55 -14.19
N ALA A 21 -26.31 -6.62 -15.43
CA ALA A 21 -27.70 -6.41 -15.79
C ALA A 21 -28.19 -7.64 -16.58
N ALA A 22 -29.35 -8.16 -16.21
CA ALA A 22 -30.00 -9.27 -16.91
C ALA A 22 -31.49 -9.17 -16.66
N GLU A 23 -32.33 -9.23 -17.70
CA GLU A 23 -33.77 -9.34 -17.49
C GLU A 23 -34.13 -10.78 -17.06
N PRO A 24 -35.07 -10.97 -16.12
CA PRO A 24 -35.90 -9.99 -15.40
C PRO A 24 -35.27 -9.48 -14.07
N TYR A 25 -33.99 -9.73 -13.85
CA TYR A 25 -33.31 -9.42 -12.60
C TYR A 25 -32.95 -7.94 -12.46
N GLU A 26 -32.84 -7.50 -11.21
CA GLU A 26 -32.37 -6.16 -10.90
C GLU A 26 -30.88 -6.01 -11.27
N THR A 27 -30.51 -4.82 -11.74
CA THR A 27 -29.11 -4.52 -12.02
C THR A 27 -28.35 -4.37 -10.71
N ILE A 28 -27.31 -5.17 -10.52
CA ILE A 28 -26.42 -5.08 -9.37
C ILE A 28 -25.08 -4.46 -9.78
N ALA A 29 -24.38 -3.84 -8.82
CA ALA A 29 -23.08 -3.25 -9.07
C ALA A 29 -22.08 -3.57 -7.95
N PHE A 30 -20.82 -3.77 -8.32
CA PHE A 30 -19.70 -3.94 -7.39
C PHE A 30 -18.78 -2.73 -7.48
N LYS A 31 -18.46 -2.14 -6.31
CA LYS A 31 -17.46 -1.08 -6.18
C LYS A 31 -16.07 -1.67 -6.34
N VAL A 32 -15.35 -1.25 -7.36
CA VAL A 32 -14.00 -1.75 -7.68
C VAL A 32 -13.00 -0.58 -7.76
N PRO A 33 -11.73 -0.77 -7.36
CA PRO A 33 -10.71 0.24 -7.53
C PRO A 33 -10.63 0.73 -8.97
N SER A 34 -10.49 2.05 -9.15
CA SER A 34 -10.31 2.68 -10.47
C SER A 34 -8.89 2.45 -11.00
N ARG A 35 -8.54 1.20 -11.31
CA ARG A 35 -7.27 0.78 -11.90
C ARG A 35 -7.47 0.21 -13.29
N GLU A 36 -6.44 0.25 -14.12
CA GLU A 36 -6.51 -0.35 -15.45
C GLU A 36 -6.64 -1.87 -15.37
N VAL A 37 -7.58 -2.41 -16.14
CA VAL A 37 -7.78 -3.84 -16.31
C VAL A 37 -6.87 -4.37 -17.41
N ASP A 38 -6.25 -5.52 -17.18
CA ASP A 38 -5.50 -6.27 -18.17
C ASP A 38 -6.49 -7.01 -19.08
N LYS A 39 -6.58 -6.59 -20.35
CA LYS A 39 -7.52 -7.11 -21.35
C LYS A 39 -6.97 -8.31 -22.14
N SER A 40 -5.88 -8.92 -21.68
CA SER A 40 -5.36 -10.15 -22.29
C SER A 40 -6.36 -11.31 -22.14
N GLU A 41 -6.48 -12.16 -23.17
CA GLU A 41 -7.50 -13.21 -23.26
C GLU A 41 -7.50 -14.20 -22.09
N MET A 42 -6.34 -14.49 -21.51
CA MET A 42 -6.24 -15.38 -20.34
C MET A 42 -6.72 -14.74 -19.04
N LYS A 43 -6.64 -13.41 -18.93
CA LYS A 43 -6.92 -12.69 -17.69
C LYS A 43 -8.27 -12.02 -17.68
N PHE A 44 -8.82 -11.69 -18.85
CA PHE A 44 -10.14 -11.10 -19.02
C PHE A 44 -11.03 -12.04 -19.82
N TRP A 45 -11.98 -12.70 -19.16
CA TRP A 45 -12.91 -13.60 -19.82
C TRP A 45 -14.27 -13.59 -19.13
N ALA A 46 -15.31 -13.91 -19.90
CA ALA A 46 -16.67 -14.09 -19.40
C ALA A 46 -17.26 -15.38 -19.97
N HIS A 47 -18.10 -16.05 -19.19
CA HIS A 47 -18.77 -17.29 -19.60
C HIS A 47 -20.21 -17.30 -19.13
N TRP A 48 -21.14 -17.60 -20.03
CA TRP A 48 -22.56 -17.78 -19.72
C TRP A 48 -22.93 -19.25 -19.80
N ASN A 49 -23.23 -19.84 -18.65
CA ASN A 49 -23.82 -21.18 -18.58
C ASN A 49 -25.35 -21.04 -18.63
N THR A 50 -25.93 -21.29 -19.80
CA THR A 50 -27.37 -21.19 -20.06
C THR A 50 -28.20 -22.23 -19.33
N GLN A 51 -27.65 -23.40 -19.02
CA GLN A 51 -28.36 -24.47 -18.31
C GLN A 51 -28.48 -24.14 -16.84
N ALA A 52 -27.38 -23.77 -16.20
CA ALA A 52 -27.35 -23.40 -14.78
C ALA A 52 -27.81 -21.95 -14.51
N LYS A 53 -28.02 -21.15 -15.56
CA LYS A 53 -28.30 -19.71 -15.48
C LYS A 53 -27.21 -18.94 -14.70
N GLN A 54 -25.94 -19.26 -14.96
CA GLN A 54 -24.79 -18.68 -14.27
C GLN A 54 -23.92 -17.86 -15.22
N PHE A 55 -23.68 -16.61 -14.86
CA PHE A 55 -22.76 -15.73 -15.56
C PHE A 55 -21.47 -15.58 -14.75
N TYR A 56 -20.35 -15.89 -15.39
CA TYR A 56 -19.01 -15.77 -14.81
C TYR A 56 -18.27 -14.65 -15.53
N LEU A 57 -17.57 -13.82 -14.75
CA LEU A 57 -16.67 -12.79 -15.25
C LEU A 57 -15.41 -12.82 -14.40
N GLN A 58 -14.25 -12.95 -15.04
CA GLN A 58 -12.95 -12.81 -14.42
C GLN A 58 -12.15 -11.73 -15.13
N PHE A 59 -11.49 -10.90 -14.35
CA PHE A 59 -10.53 -9.92 -14.84
C PHE A 59 -9.39 -9.76 -13.84
N ALA A 60 -8.23 -9.33 -14.32
CA ALA A 60 -7.10 -8.95 -13.47
C ALA A 60 -6.73 -7.47 -13.71
N TYR A 61 -6.17 -6.82 -12.70
CA TYR A 61 -5.59 -5.49 -12.89
C TYR A 61 -4.25 -5.58 -13.59
N LYS A 62 -3.91 -4.56 -14.37
CA LYS A 62 -2.55 -4.40 -14.88
C LYS A 62 -1.60 -4.20 -13.70
N VAL A 63 -0.50 -4.93 -13.70
CA VAL A 63 0.61 -4.68 -12.78
C VAL A 63 1.34 -3.46 -13.33
N GLU A 64 1.28 -2.34 -12.61
CA GLU A 64 2.17 -1.22 -12.90
C GLU A 64 3.60 -1.70 -12.71
N GLN A 65 4.39 -1.69 -13.77
CA GLN A 65 5.82 -1.91 -13.66
C GLN A 65 6.38 -0.77 -12.83
N MET A 66 6.87 -1.07 -11.62
CA MET A 66 7.66 -0.12 -10.85
C MET A 66 8.83 0.31 -11.73
N LYS A 67 8.77 1.54 -12.25
CA LYS A 67 9.93 2.12 -12.92
C LYS A 67 11.07 2.08 -11.92
N PRO A 68 12.26 1.55 -12.28
CA PRO A 68 13.41 1.63 -11.39
C PRO A 68 13.58 3.08 -10.94
N PRO A 69 13.91 3.31 -9.65
CA PRO A 69 14.09 4.67 -9.15
C PRO A 69 15.09 5.39 -10.06
N PRO A 70 14.85 6.68 -10.38
CA PRO A 70 15.81 7.44 -11.18
C PRO A 70 17.18 7.36 -10.52
N PRO A 71 18.28 7.28 -11.30
CA PRO A 71 19.63 7.30 -10.73
C PRO A 71 19.76 8.52 -9.83
N MET A 72 20.17 8.29 -8.57
CA MET A 72 20.42 9.36 -7.61
C MET A 72 21.42 10.32 -8.24
N LYS A 73 21.06 11.60 -8.35
CA LYS A 73 22.01 12.64 -8.77
C LYS A 73 23.18 12.61 -7.78
N PRO A 74 24.44 12.67 -8.25
CA PRO A 74 25.58 12.71 -7.34
C PRO A 74 25.41 13.90 -6.38
N PRO A 75 25.81 13.74 -5.10
CA PRO A 75 25.75 14.84 -4.15
C PRO A 75 26.57 16.02 -4.71
N PRO A 76 26.11 17.27 -4.52
CA PRO A 76 26.89 18.43 -4.91
C PRO A 76 28.26 18.38 -4.22
N PRO A 77 29.33 18.86 -4.88
CA PRO A 77 30.65 18.93 -4.27
C PRO A 77 30.55 19.69 -2.94
N SER A 78 31.11 19.10 -1.89
CA SER A 78 31.12 19.68 -0.55
C SER A 78 31.71 21.09 -0.63
N LEU A 79 30.90 22.08 -0.27
CA LEU A 79 31.35 23.47 -0.12
C LEU A 79 32.54 23.49 0.85
N PRO A 80 33.58 24.29 0.59
CA PRO A 80 34.69 24.42 1.53
C PRO A 80 34.17 24.91 2.89
N PRO A 81 34.73 24.41 4.00
CA PRO A 81 34.33 24.86 5.33
C PRO A 81 34.53 26.38 5.46
N PRO A 82 33.64 27.10 6.16
CA PRO A 82 33.83 28.52 6.39
C PRO A 82 35.13 28.76 7.18
N PRO A 83 35.84 29.87 6.94
CA PRO A 83 37.05 30.20 7.66
C PRO A 83 36.75 30.30 9.16
N GLN A 84 37.45 29.52 9.98
CA GLN A 84 37.37 29.62 11.43
C GLN A 84 37.90 30.99 11.83
N HIS A 85 37.01 31.90 12.21
CA HIS A 85 37.41 33.13 12.88
C HIS A 85 37.93 32.72 14.26
N ASN A 86 39.20 33.07 14.56
CA ASN A 86 39.82 32.85 15.86
C ASN A 86 39.01 33.58 16.94
N MET A 87 38.08 32.88 17.60
CA MET A 87 37.47 33.39 18.82
C MET A 87 38.49 33.25 19.95
N VAL A 88 39.12 34.38 20.29
CA VAL A 88 39.79 34.58 21.57
C VAL A 88 38.79 34.20 22.68
N HIS A 89 39.20 33.26 23.53
CA HIS A 89 38.43 32.82 24.68
C HIS A 89 38.16 34.01 25.61
N GLN A 90 36.88 34.30 25.87
CA GLN A 90 36.48 35.20 26.95
C GLN A 90 36.13 34.33 28.17
N PRO A 91 36.77 34.50 29.33
CA PRO A 91 36.42 33.73 30.51
C PRO A 91 35.25 34.41 31.23
N GLY A 92 34.16 33.67 31.38
CA GLY A 92 33.18 33.90 32.45
C GLY A 92 31.89 34.62 32.06
N SER A 93 30.82 33.82 31.93
CA SER A 93 29.54 34.15 32.54
C SER A 93 28.57 32.96 32.49
N ASN A 94 28.26 32.45 33.67
CA ASN A 94 26.93 32.08 34.13
C ASN A 94 26.16 30.89 33.50
N MET A 95 26.17 29.78 34.24
CA MET A 95 24.98 29.10 34.79
C MET A 95 23.72 29.03 33.92
N MET A 96 23.59 28.02 33.02
CA MET A 96 22.27 27.54 32.57
C MET A 96 22.26 26.16 31.86
N SER A 97 23.13 25.21 32.23
CA SER A 97 23.19 23.90 31.54
C SER A 97 22.48 22.73 32.26
N HIS A 98 21.58 22.99 33.22
CA HIS A 98 21.07 21.92 34.12
C HIS A 98 19.55 21.67 34.09
N MET A 99 18.79 22.14 33.09
CA MET A 99 17.32 22.02 33.16
C MET A 99 16.62 21.26 32.04
N PHE A 100 17.33 20.52 31.21
CA PHE A 100 16.68 19.54 30.32
C PHE A 100 17.14 18.12 30.69
N PRO A 101 16.28 17.29 31.32
CA PRO A 101 16.56 15.88 31.40
C PRO A 101 16.62 15.31 29.97
N PRO A 102 17.57 14.41 29.66
CA PRO A 102 17.62 13.77 28.36
C PRO A 102 16.31 13.00 28.12
N PRO A 103 15.79 12.96 26.88
CA PRO A 103 14.62 12.15 26.57
C PRO A 103 14.94 10.67 26.82
N PRO A 104 13.97 9.87 27.31
CA PRO A 104 14.19 8.45 27.53
C PRO A 104 14.49 7.77 26.19
N MET A 105 15.65 7.11 26.12
CA MET A 105 15.97 6.21 25.01
C MET A 105 15.05 5.00 25.11
N TYR A 106 14.04 4.94 24.26
CA TYR A 106 13.20 3.76 24.08
C TYR A 106 14.06 2.68 23.42
N ASN A 107 14.51 1.71 24.20
CA ASN A 107 15.17 0.51 23.71
C ASN A 107 14.08 -0.54 23.40
N PRO A 108 13.66 -0.74 22.14
CA PRO A 108 12.82 -1.89 21.83
C PRO A 108 13.64 -3.14 22.11
N GLY A 109 13.26 -3.88 23.14
CA GLY A 109 13.82 -5.20 23.40
C GLY A 109 13.68 -6.09 22.15
N PRO A 110 14.55 -7.10 22.00
CA PRO A 110 14.49 -8.00 20.85
C PRO A 110 13.10 -8.63 20.76
N PRO A 111 12.54 -8.79 19.55
CA PRO A 111 11.22 -9.40 19.39
C PRO A 111 11.27 -10.81 19.95
N SER A 112 10.40 -11.10 20.93
CA SER A 112 10.11 -12.48 21.32
C SER A 112 9.66 -13.21 20.07
N MET A 113 10.45 -14.20 19.65
CA MET A 113 10.01 -15.15 18.64
C MET A 113 8.86 -15.94 19.24
N MET A 114 7.63 -15.44 19.06
CA MET A 114 6.43 -16.26 19.19
C MET A 114 6.53 -17.29 18.07
N ASN A 115 7.12 -18.42 18.44
CA ASN A 115 7.20 -19.62 17.65
C ASN A 115 5.77 -20.00 17.25
N ASN A 116 5.48 -19.88 15.95
CA ASN A 116 4.28 -20.40 15.31
C ASN A 116 4.10 -21.86 15.73
N MET A 117 3.24 -22.12 16.72
CA MET A 117 2.66 -23.43 16.96
C MET A 117 1.88 -23.83 15.70
N ILE A 118 2.57 -24.43 14.74
CA ILE A 118 1.97 -25.21 13.68
C ILE A 118 1.45 -26.48 14.36
N PRO A 119 0.13 -26.74 14.41
CA PRO A 119 -0.35 -28.03 14.89
C PRO A 119 0.13 -29.14 13.93
N PRO A 120 0.51 -30.32 14.45
CA PRO A 120 0.98 -31.41 13.61
C PRO A 120 -0.12 -31.86 12.62
N PRO A 121 0.25 -32.34 11.43
CA PRO A 121 -0.72 -32.79 10.43
C PRO A 121 -1.49 -34.03 10.93
N PRO A 122 -2.74 -34.24 10.46
CA PRO A 122 -3.50 -35.44 10.81
C PRO A 122 -2.79 -36.68 10.26
N GLN A 123 -2.57 -37.67 11.12
CA GLN A 123 -2.11 -38.98 10.65
C GLN A 123 -3.25 -39.64 9.86
N LEU A 124 -3.03 -39.87 8.57
CA LEU A 124 -3.85 -40.76 7.75
C LEU A 124 -3.71 -42.17 8.33
N MET A 125 -4.70 -42.60 9.11
CA MET A 125 -4.86 -44.00 9.46
C MET A 125 -5.44 -44.71 8.24
N GLY A 126 -4.61 -45.55 7.62
CA GLY A 126 -5.06 -46.50 6.61
C GLY A 126 -5.76 -47.70 7.25
N GLN A 127 -6.61 -48.32 6.42
CA GLN A 127 -7.45 -49.51 6.59
C GLN A 127 -8.86 -49.24 7.13
#